data_AF-A0A4Y8XWF3-F1
#
_entry.id   AF-A0A4Y8XWF3-F1
#
_cell.length_a   1.000
_cell.length_b   1.000
_cell.length_c   1.000
_cell.angle_alpha   90.00
_cell.angle_beta   90.00
_cell.angle_gamma   90.00
#
_symmetry.space_group_name_H-M   'P 1'
#
loop_
_entity.id
_entity.type
_entity.pdbx_description
1 polymer ?
#
loop_
_entity_poly.entity_id
_entity_poly.type
_entity_poly.pdbx_seq_one_letter_code
_entity_poly.pdbx_strand_id
1 'polypeptide(L)'
;MFTRWFGGRATGAERAGPLADVTVPPTAGVLSCRVLDPGGEPVRRAEFVLTDGSGRKVVGGETDPFGSVVATVPAGEYRLAVTADGFTPFHRDVTVGEGAHAGLGDVTLPIATPPPLPEPGEWEIEPMHSQIGFTARHIGLARIHGRFNTFAGAVRIADRMDRSAMHVIIDASSIDTNVRMRDDHLRSADFLDVANHPTLEFYSERFVHRGGGHWGVTGALTLHGVSRTVTLDTRYLGIGSGMEGETRAACRATTELHREDFTLTWQTMLARGIAVVGSSISIDLDIQIVRKT
;
A
#
# COMPACT_ATOMS: atom_id res chain seq x y z
N MET A 1 -13.37 -6.04 -79.23
CA MET A 1 -12.39 -6.82 -78.44
C MET A 1 -12.43 -6.31 -77.00
N PHE A 2 -12.48 -7.25 -76.07
CA PHE A 2 -12.31 -7.20 -74.61
C PHE A 2 -11.18 -6.21 -74.17
N THR A 3 -11.12 -5.60 -72.97
CA THR A 3 -11.52 -6.02 -71.61
C THR A 3 -11.48 -4.82 -70.64
N ARG A 4 -12.32 -4.83 -69.59
CA ARG A 4 -12.16 -4.11 -68.30
C ARG A 4 -11.08 -4.80 -67.45
N TRP A 5 -10.31 -4.07 -66.61
CA TRP A 5 -10.20 -4.39 -65.17
C TRP A 5 -9.58 -3.24 -64.35
N PHE A 6 -9.80 -3.32 -63.04
CA PHE A 6 -9.84 -2.29 -62.02
C PHE A 6 -8.48 -2.03 -61.35
N GLY A 7 -8.39 -0.89 -60.65
CA GLY A 7 -7.23 -0.46 -59.90
C GLY A 7 -6.83 -1.36 -58.74
N GLY A 8 -5.52 -1.34 -58.45
CA GLY A 8 -4.93 -1.89 -57.23
C GLY A 8 -4.52 -0.74 -56.32
N ARG A 9 -5.15 -0.69 -55.15
CA ARG A 9 -4.77 0.12 -53.99
C ARG A 9 -3.28 0.01 -53.70
N ALA A 10 -2.61 1.15 -53.56
CA ALA A 10 -1.36 1.23 -52.82
C ALA A 10 -1.65 0.80 -51.38
N THR A 11 -1.11 -0.37 -50.99
CA THR A 11 -1.05 -0.81 -49.60
C THR A 11 -0.21 0.20 -48.83
N GLY A 12 -0.84 0.95 -47.94
CA GLY A 12 -0.14 1.79 -46.98
C GLY A 12 0.78 0.91 -46.14
N ALA A 13 2.08 1.18 -46.22
CA ALA A 13 3.03 0.60 -45.28
C ALA A 13 2.65 1.09 -43.87
N GLU A 14 2.20 0.17 -43.02
CA GLU A 14 2.24 0.39 -41.57
C GLU A 14 3.70 0.75 -41.24
N ARG A 15 3.92 1.99 -40.82
CA ARG A 15 5.22 2.38 -40.28
C ARG A 15 5.44 1.56 -39.02
N ALA A 16 6.29 0.54 -39.10
CA ALA A 16 6.80 -0.16 -37.95
C ALA A 16 7.37 0.87 -36.96
N GLY A 17 6.83 0.90 -35.75
CA GLY A 17 7.29 1.80 -34.70
C GLY A 17 8.74 1.47 -34.30
N PRO A 18 9.47 2.40 -33.67
CA PRO A 18 10.88 2.22 -33.29
C PRO A 18 11.16 1.04 -32.34
N LEU A 19 10.13 0.42 -31.76
CA LEU A 19 10.23 -0.77 -30.92
C LEU A 19 10.07 -2.10 -31.70
N ALA A 20 9.74 -2.05 -32.99
CA ALA A 20 9.66 -3.24 -33.85
C ALA A 20 11.05 -3.87 -34.12
N ASP A 21 12.12 -3.09 -33.97
CA ASP A 21 13.50 -3.53 -34.18
C ASP A 21 14.18 -4.06 -32.89
N VAL A 22 13.44 -4.16 -31.78
CA VAL A 22 13.97 -4.72 -30.53
C VAL A 22 14.15 -6.23 -30.69
N THR A 23 15.40 -6.70 -30.65
CA THR A 23 15.70 -8.13 -30.66
C THR A 23 15.19 -8.79 -29.38
N VAL A 24 14.18 -9.64 -29.52
CA VAL A 24 13.61 -10.46 -28.44
C VAL A 24 13.91 -11.95 -28.68
N PRO A 25 13.86 -12.79 -27.63
CA PRO A 25 13.89 -14.24 -27.80
C PRO A 25 12.82 -14.70 -28.81
N PRO A 26 13.06 -15.78 -29.57
CA PRO A 26 12.15 -16.20 -30.65
C PRO A 26 10.70 -16.44 -30.23
N THR A 27 10.48 -16.84 -28.97
CA THR A 27 9.16 -17.15 -28.40
C THR A 27 8.57 -15.98 -27.61
N ALA A 28 9.17 -14.79 -27.70
CA ALA A 28 8.77 -13.61 -26.95
C ALA A 28 8.34 -12.48 -27.88
N GLY A 29 7.61 -11.53 -27.33
CA GLY A 29 7.29 -10.25 -27.96
C GLY A 29 7.47 -9.11 -26.97
N VAL A 30 7.24 -7.88 -27.45
CA VAL A 30 7.35 -6.65 -26.66
C VAL A 30 5.96 -6.09 -26.41
N LEU A 31 5.66 -5.71 -25.18
CA LEU A 31 4.52 -4.88 -24.82
C LEU A 31 5.01 -3.48 -24.48
N SER A 32 4.30 -2.45 -24.93
CA SER A 32 4.54 -1.10 -24.46
C SER A 32 3.28 -0.25 -24.29
N CYS A 33 3.30 0.66 -23.33
CA CYS A 33 2.31 1.72 -23.21
C CYS A 33 2.92 2.97 -22.58
N ARG A 34 2.18 4.08 -22.62
CA ARG A 34 2.49 5.28 -21.84
C ARG A 34 1.35 5.56 -20.89
N VAL A 35 1.64 5.66 -19.61
CA VAL A 35 0.65 5.88 -18.55
C VAL A 35 0.54 7.38 -18.28
N LEU A 36 -0.64 7.93 -18.51
CA LEU A 36 -0.92 9.36 -18.41
C LEU A 36 -2.06 9.61 -17.42
N ASP A 37 -2.07 10.80 -16.82
CA ASP A 37 -3.22 11.30 -16.08
C ASP A 37 -4.29 11.87 -17.05
N PRO A 38 -5.48 12.29 -16.58
CA PRO A 38 -6.49 12.87 -17.45
C PRO A 38 -6.08 14.21 -18.10
N GLY A 39 -5.03 14.86 -17.59
CA GLY A 39 -4.42 16.05 -18.18
C GLY A 39 -3.38 15.74 -19.26
N GLY A 40 -3.05 14.47 -19.49
CA GLY A 40 -2.04 14.04 -20.45
C GLY A 40 -0.61 14.07 -19.92
N GLU A 41 -0.42 14.29 -18.62
CA GLU A 41 0.90 14.28 -17.98
C GLU A 41 1.29 12.85 -17.58
N PRO A 42 2.60 12.49 -17.66
CA PRO A 42 3.07 11.20 -17.19
C PRO A 42 2.77 10.93 -15.72
N VAL A 43 2.07 9.82 -15.45
CA VAL A 43 1.92 9.34 -14.07
C VAL A 43 3.23 8.69 -13.66
N ARG A 44 3.95 9.34 -12.75
CA ARG A 44 5.22 8.83 -12.23
C ARG A 44 4.96 7.74 -11.20
N ARG A 45 5.86 6.76 -11.15
CA ARG A 45 5.80 5.65 -10.19
C ARG A 45 4.50 4.86 -10.24
N ALA A 46 3.82 4.84 -11.39
CA ALA A 46 2.71 3.93 -11.57
C ALA A 46 3.26 2.50 -11.63
N GLU A 47 2.78 1.64 -10.75
CA GLU A 47 3.11 0.23 -10.78
C GLU A 47 2.33 -0.44 -11.90
N PHE A 48 3.02 -1.22 -12.72
CA PHE A 48 2.40 -2.09 -13.70
C PHE A 48 2.69 -3.56 -13.38
N VAL A 49 1.70 -4.41 -13.64
CA VAL A 49 1.82 -5.86 -13.52
C VAL A 49 1.17 -6.51 -14.74
N LEU A 50 1.88 -7.43 -15.38
CA LEU A 50 1.31 -8.36 -16.35
C LEU A 50 1.10 -9.71 -15.68
N THR A 51 -0.12 -10.22 -15.75
CA THR A 51 -0.48 -11.57 -15.29
C THR A 51 -0.89 -12.45 -16.46
N ASP A 52 -0.51 -13.72 -16.43
CA ASP A 52 -0.99 -14.71 -17.41
C ASP A 52 -2.46 -15.12 -17.14
N GLY A 53 -3.05 -15.96 -17.99
CA GLY A 53 -4.42 -16.45 -17.85
C GLY A 53 -4.71 -17.24 -16.57
N SER A 54 -3.70 -17.66 -15.81
CA SER A 54 -3.85 -18.27 -14.49
C SER A 54 -3.82 -17.25 -13.34
N GLY A 55 -3.63 -15.96 -13.65
CA GLY A 55 -3.48 -14.88 -12.67
C GLY A 55 -2.07 -14.78 -12.08
N ARG A 56 -1.11 -15.57 -12.57
CA ARG A 56 0.28 -15.51 -12.08
C ARG A 56 0.98 -14.30 -12.67
N LYS A 57 1.67 -13.52 -11.82
CA LYS A 57 2.53 -12.41 -12.26
C LYS A 57 3.67 -12.94 -13.14
N VAL A 58 3.77 -12.39 -14.35
CA VAL A 58 4.81 -12.70 -15.33
C VAL A 58 5.90 -11.64 -15.28
N VAL A 59 5.51 -10.37 -15.25
CA VAL A 59 6.43 -9.23 -15.14
C VAL A 59 5.72 -8.07 -14.46
N GLY A 60 6.48 -7.17 -13.85
CA GLY A 60 5.96 -5.90 -13.35
C GLY A 60 7.10 -4.99 -12.92
N GLY A 61 6.76 -3.74 -12.68
CA GLY A 61 7.71 -2.69 -12.30
C GLY A 61 6.99 -1.37 -12.12
N GLU A 62 7.77 -0.28 -12.03
CA GLU A 62 7.24 1.08 -12.07
C GLU A 62 7.44 1.66 -13.48
N THR A 63 6.55 2.57 -13.88
CA THR A 63 6.77 3.44 -15.05
C THR A 63 8.06 4.23 -14.91
N ASP A 64 8.74 4.49 -16.04
CA ASP A 64 9.84 5.44 -16.07
C ASP A 64 9.37 6.90 -15.78
N PRO A 65 10.28 7.88 -15.66
CA PRO A 65 9.90 9.29 -15.43
C PRO A 65 9.01 9.92 -16.52
N PHE A 66 8.87 9.29 -17.68
CA PHE A 66 8.04 9.71 -18.81
C PHE A 66 6.71 8.94 -18.91
N GLY A 67 6.43 8.07 -17.93
CA GLY A 67 5.22 7.26 -17.85
C GLY A 67 5.30 5.99 -18.70
N SER A 68 6.45 5.67 -19.28
CA SER A 68 6.58 4.56 -20.21
C SER A 68 6.64 3.22 -19.46
N VAL A 69 5.95 2.24 -20.01
CA VAL A 69 6.09 0.82 -19.69
C VAL A 69 6.58 0.12 -20.95
N VAL A 70 7.66 -0.65 -20.82
CA VAL A 70 8.15 -1.56 -21.86
C VAL A 70 8.51 -2.87 -21.19
N ALA A 71 7.97 -3.98 -21.71
CA ALA A 71 8.25 -5.30 -21.17
C ALA A 71 8.36 -6.33 -22.29
N THR A 72 9.37 -7.20 -22.20
CA THR A 72 9.48 -8.39 -23.04
C THR A 72 8.86 -9.57 -22.31
N VAL A 73 7.90 -10.24 -22.93
CA VAL A 73 7.19 -11.39 -22.36
C VAL A 73 7.07 -12.50 -23.39
N PRO A 74 6.91 -13.78 -22.99
CA PRO A 74 6.56 -14.85 -23.92
C PRO A 74 5.34 -14.49 -24.76
N ALA A 75 5.21 -15.05 -25.96
CA ALA A 75 3.98 -14.90 -26.72
C ALA A 75 2.81 -15.53 -25.96
N GLY A 76 1.66 -14.85 -25.92
CA GLY A 76 0.50 -15.29 -25.17
C GLY A 76 -0.48 -14.17 -24.84
N GLU A 77 -1.49 -14.54 -24.05
CA GLU A 77 -2.51 -13.62 -23.54
C GLU A 77 -2.20 -13.24 -22.09
N TYR A 78 -2.34 -11.95 -21.81
CA TYR A 78 -2.03 -11.34 -20.52
C TYR A 78 -3.11 -10.37 -20.11
N ARG A 79 -3.15 -10.07 -18.82
CA ARG A 79 -3.85 -8.91 -18.28
C ARG A 79 -2.83 -7.91 -17.75
N LEU A 80 -2.84 -6.71 -18.30
CA LEU A 80 -2.13 -5.56 -17.77
C LEU A 80 -2.97 -4.93 -16.66
N ALA A 81 -2.40 -4.78 -15.48
CA ALA A 81 -2.89 -3.91 -14.43
C ALA A 81 -1.92 -2.73 -14.27
N VAL A 82 -2.44 -1.51 -14.16
CA VAL A 82 -1.67 -0.32 -13.82
C VAL A 82 -2.33 0.38 -12.64
N THR A 83 -1.55 0.65 -11.61
CA THR A 83 -2.00 1.28 -10.36
C THR A 83 -1.09 2.42 -9.99
N ALA A 84 -1.66 3.52 -9.51
CA ALA A 84 -0.91 4.65 -8.99
C ALA A 84 -1.72 5.33 -7.88
N ASP A 85 -1.03 5.87 -6.88
CA ASP A 85 -1.65 6.63 -5.81
C ASP A 85 -2.48 7.79 -6.37
N GLY A 86 -3.72 7.90 -5.89
CA GLY A 86 -4.66 8.91 -6.35
C GLY A 86 -5.41 8.61 -7.63
N PHE A 87 -5.18 7.45 -8.25
CA PHE A 87 -5.85 7.03 -9.48
C PHE A 87 -6.65 5.74 -9.32
N THR A 88 -7.70 5.59 -10.13
CA THR A 88 -8.45 4.34 -10.26
C THR A 88 -7.59 3.32 -11.00
N PRO A 89 -7.45 2.08 -10.49
CA PRO A 89 -6.72 1.02 -11.18
C PRO A 89 -7.24 0.80 -12.60
N PHE A 90 -6.31 0.69 -13.54
CA PHE A 90 -6.60 0.34 -14.92
C PHE A 90 -6.30 -1.14 -15.16
N HIS A 91 -7.19 -1.83 -15.88
CA HIS A 91 -6.99 -3.21 -16.31
C HIS A 91 -7.33 -3.35 -17.80
N ARG A 92 -6.49 -4.07 -18.54
CA ARG A 92 -6.73 -4.38 -19.95
C ARG A 92 -6.13 -5.73 -20.32
N ASP A 93 -6.90 -6.54 -21.04
CA ASP A 93 -6.40 -7.77 -21.62
C ASP A 93 -5.58 -7.44 -22.89
N VAL A 94 -4.44 -8.12 -23.05
CA VAL A 94 -3.45 -7.85 -24.10
C VAL A 94 -2.90 -9.17 -24.63
N THR A 95 -2.86 -9.30 -25.96
CA THR A 95 -2.19 -10.41 -26.65
C THR A 95 -0.84 -9.94 -27.16
N VAL A 96 0.22 -10.70 -26.85
CA VAL A 96 1.58 -10.46 -27.35
C VAL A 96 1.95 -11.62 -28.27
N GLY A 97 2.30 -11.32 -29.52
CA GLY A 97 2.74 -12.33 -30.51
C GLY A 97 4.25 -12.57 -30.49
N GLU A 98 4.68 -13.70 -31.06
CA GLU A 98 6.10 -14.01 -31.27
C GLU A 98 6.76 -12.99 -32.19
N GLY A 99 7.88 -12.39 -31.76
CA GLY A 99 8.58 -11.33 -32.48
C GLY A 99 7.77 -10.05 -32.70
N ALA A 100 6.58 -9.94 -32.09
CA ALA A 100 5.67 -8.83 -32.33
C ALA A 100 5.78 -7.74 -31.25
N HIS A 101 5.38 -6.53 -31.62
CA HIS A 101 5.23 -5.40 -30.70
C HIS A 101 3.74 -5.11 -30.45
N ALA A 102 3.28 -5.39 -29.24
CA ALA A 102 1.96 -5.04 -28.73
C ALA A 102 1.98 -3.64 -28.09
N GLY A 103 1.86 -2.60 -28.93
CA GLY A 103 1.72 -1.22 -28.49
C GLY A 103 0.29 -0.89 -28.06
N LEU A 104 0.07 -0.55 -26.80
CA LEU A 104 -1.26 -0.17 -26.28
C LEU A 104 -1.58 1.31 -26.47
N GLY A 105 -0.59 2.12 -26.86
CA GLY A 105 -0.67 3.57 -26.90
C GLY A 105 -0.71 4.19 -25.49
N ASP A 106 -1.47 5.28 -25.37
CA ASP A 106 -1.67 5.96 -24.10
C ASP A 106 -2.73 5.23 -23.26
N VAL A 107 -2.38 4.97 -22.00
CA VAL A 107 -3.25 4.43 -20.96
C VAL A 107 -3.53 5.58 -19.98
N THR A 108 -4.70 6.18 -20.07
CA THR A 108 -5.11 7.24 -19.16
C THR A 108 -5.66 6.63 -17.87
N LEU A 109 -5.03 6.94 -16.73
CA LEU A 109 -5.55 6.59 -15.42
C LEU A 109 -6.56 7.64 -14.95
N PRO A 110 -7.82 7.28 -14.68
CA PRO A 110 -8.78 8.21 -14.10
C PRO A 110 -8.39 8.59 -12.68
N ILE A 111 -8.64 9.83 -12.27
CA ILE A 111 -8.47 10.24 -10.86
C ILE A 111 -9.46 9.45 -10.01
N ALA A 112 -8.98 8.86 -8.92
CA ALA A 112 -9.83 8.18 -7.97
C ALA A 112 -10.66 9.20 -7.20
N THR A 113 -11.99 9.06 -7.24
CA THR A 113 -12.88 9.84 -6.39
C THR A 113 -12.67 9.44 -4.93
N PRO A 114 -12.32 10.38 -4.03
CA PRO A 114 -12.22 10.07 -2.61
C PRO A 114 -13.60 9.68 -2.04
N PRO A 115 -13.66 8.76 -1.05
CA PRO A 115 -14.89 8.59 -0.28
C PRO A 115 -15.25 9.90 0.43
N PRO A 116 -16.55 10.15 0.72
CA PRO A 116 -16.94 11.30 1.53
C PRO A 116 -16.26 11.21 2.90
N LEU A 117 -15.62 12.30 3.33
CA LEU A 117 -14.96 12.37 4.62
C LEU A 117 -15.98 12.47 5.76
N PRO A 118 -15.63 12.01 6.97
CA PRO A 118 -16.50 12.15 8.13
C PRO A 118 -16.81 13.63 8.41
N GLU A 119 -18.03 13.91 8.87
CA GLU A 119 -18.42 15.25 9.28
C GLU A 119 -17.52 15.77 10.42
N PRO A 120 -17.25 17.08 10.48
CA PRO A 120 -16.53 17.68 11.60
C PRO A 120 -17.17 17.33 12.96
N GLY A 121 -16.31 17.09 13.94
CA GLY A 121 -16.70 16.71 15.29
C GLY A 121 -15.71 15.78 15.98
N GLU A 122 -16.12 15.32 17.15
CA GLU A 122 -15.37 14.37 17.96
C GLU A 122 -15.77 12.94 17.59
N TRP A 123 -14.77 12.10 17.43
CA TRP A 123 -14.90 10.68 17.12
C TRP A 123 -14.00 9.89 18.07
N GLU A 124 -14.35 8.64 18.31
CA GLU A 124 -13.56 7.75 19.17
C GLU A 124 -13.31 6.43 18.44
N ILE A 125 -12.13 5.85 18.62
CA ILE A 125 -11.83 4.50 18.18
C ILE A 125 -12.78 3.55 18.91
N GLU A 126 -13.46 2.71 18.15
CA GLU A 126 -14.32 1.66 18.67
C GLU A 126 -13.48 0.37 18.76
N PRO A 127 -13.10 -0.09 19.98
CA PRO A 127 -12.11 -1.16 20.10
C PRO A 127 -12.58 -2.54 19.63
N MET A 128 -13.89 -2.82 19.58
CA MET A 128 -14.41 -4.15 19.21
C MET A 128 -14.34 -4.44 17.71
N HIS A 129 -14.30 -3.40 16.87
CA HIS A 129 -14.10 -3.52 15.43
C HIS A 129 -12.79 -2.86 14.98
N SER A 130 -11.81 -2.78 15.89
CA SER A 130 -10.48 -2.25 15.62
C SER A 130 -9.39 -3.26 15.99
N GLN A 131 -8.26 -3.20 15.30
CA GLN A 131 -7.09 -4.03 15.56
C GLN A 131 -5.81 -3.22 15.38
N ILE A 132 -4.87 -3.41 16.32
CA ILE A 132 -3.48 -2.97 16.21
C ILE A 132 -2.60 -4.21 16.16
N GLY A 133 -2.20 -4.59 14.95
CA GLY A 133 -1.38 -5.77 14.68
C GLY A 133 0.08 -5.40 14.40
N PHE A 134 0.99 -6.33 14.70
CA PHE A 134 2.38 -6.24 14.31
C PHE A 134 2.93 -7.59 13.85
N THR A 135 3.97 -7.54 13.01
CA THR A 135 4.69 -8.71 12.54
C THR A 135 6.20 -8.49 12.67
N ALA A 136 6.86 -9.42 13.36
CA ALA A 136 8.32 -9.47 13.48
C ALA A 136 8.87 -10.70 12.75
N ARG A 137 10.10 -10.60 12.22
CA ARG A 137 10.81 -11.76 11.67
C ARG A 137 11.58 -12.48 12.77
N HIS A 138 11.46 -13.80 12.83
CA HIS A 138 12.25 -14.67 13.69
C HIS A 138 13.34 -15.36 12.86
N ILE A 139 14.60 -15.16 13.25
CA ILE A 139 15.83 -15.69 12.58
C ILE A 139 15.85 -15.48 11.05
N GLY A 140 15.19 -14.43 10.56
CA GLY A 140 15.05 -14.12 9.13
C GLY A 140 14.12 -15.03 8.34
N LEU A 141 13.54 -16.06 8.96
CA LEU A 141 12.75 -17.11 8.28
C LEU A 141 11.26 -17.03 8.60
N ALA A 142 10.90 -17.21 9.88
CA ALA A 142 9.51 -17.28 10.32
C ALA A 142 8.96 -15.90 10.66
N ARG A 143 7.63 -15.74 10.61
CA ARG A 143 6.93 -14.54 11.05
C ARG A 143 6.26 -14.79 12.40
N ILE A 144 6.53 -13.91 13.35
CA ILE A 144 5.80 -13.82 14.61
C ILE A 144 4.76 -12.72 14.44
N HIS A 145 3.50 -13.10 14.57
CA HIS A 145 2.39 -12.15 14.58
C HIS A 145 2.02 -11.86 16.03
N GLY A 146 1.74 -10.60 16.31
CA GLY A 146 1.19 -10.19 17.60
C GLY A 146 0.24 -9.02 17.42
N ARG A 147 -0.40 -8.65 18.52
CA ARG A 147 -1.33 -7.52 18.59
C ARG A 147 -1.34 -6.92 19.98
N PHE A 148 -1.91 -5.73 20.09
CA PHE A 148 -2.31 -5.15 21.38
C PHE A 148 -3.83 -5.24 21.51
N ASN A 149 -4.30 -5.81 22.61
CA ASN A 149 -5.73 -6.06 22.82
C ASN A 149 -6.46 -4.90 23.51
N THR A 150 -5.73 -3.95 24.13
CA THR A 150 -6.32 -2.84 24.88
C THR A 150 -5.74 -1.52 24.37
N PHE A 151 -6.61 -0.68 23.82
CA PHE A 151 -6.27 0.65 23.32
C PHE A 151 -7.52 1.53 23.30
N ALA A 152 -7.29 2.83 23.26
CA ALA A 152 -8.32 3.85 23.05
C ALA A 152 -7.76 4.96 22.18
N GLY A 153 -8.62 5.68 21.49
CA GLY A 153 -8.19 6.85 20.75
C GLY A 153 -9.32 7.83 20.50
N ALA A 154 -8.96 9.11 20.49
CA ALA A 154 -9.85 10.21 20.16
C ALA A 154 -9.39 10.84 18.84
N VAL A 155 -10.34 11.15 17.97
CA VAL A 155 -10.10 11.80 16.68
C VAL A 155 -11.04 13.00 16.56
N ARG A 156 -10.45 14.19 16.52
CA ARG A 156 -11.18 15.43 16.21
C ARG A 156 -11.05 15.70 14.73
N ILE A 157 -12.17 15.58 14.01
CA ILE A 157 -12.27 15.96 12.60
C ILE A 157 -12.65 17.45 12.52
N ALA A 158 -11.84 18.24 11.84
CA ALA A 158 -12.11 19.65 11.56
C ALA A 158 -12.68 19.85 10.15
N ASP A 159 -13.18 21.06 9.85
CA ASP A 159 -13.66 21.43 8.50
C ASP A 159 -12.60 21.23 7.40
N ARG A 160 -11.32 21.27 7.79
CA ARG A 160 -10.21 20.90 6.93
C ARG A 160 -9.36 19.87 7.64
N MET A 161 -9.02 18.79 6.94
CA MET A 161 -8.26 17.66 7.51
C MET A 161 -6.86 18.05 8.01
N ASP A 162 -6.25 19.09 7.46
CA ASP A 162 -4.97 19.62 7.94
C ASP A 162 -5.06 20.25 9.34
N ARG A 163 -6.27 20.49 9.87
CA ARG A 163 -6.55 20.99 11.22
C ARG A 163 -7.17 19.92 12.14
N SER A 164 -7.36 18.71 11.64
CA SER A 164 -7.81 17.56 12.44
C SER A 164 -6.69 17.10 13.37
N ALA A 165 -7.04 16.39 14.43
CA ALA A 165 -6.08 15.83 15.38
C ALA A 165 -6.53 14.45 15.85
N MET A 166 -5.58 13.60 16.19
CA MET A 166 -5.80 12.27 16.74
C MET A 166 -4.81 12.02 17.87
N HIS A 167 -5.29 11.39 18.94
CA HIS A 167 -4.48 10.86 20.02
C HIS A 167 -4.91 9.42 20.29
N VAL A 168 -3.95 8.49 20.27
CA VAL A 168 -4.16 7.06 20.56
C VAL A 168 -3.27 6.64 21.71
N ILE A 169 -3.84 5.91 22.67
CA ILE A 169 -3.13 5.31 23.80
C ILE A 169 -3.32 3.79 23.71
N ILE A 170 -2.24 3.05 23.80
CA ILE A 170 -2.22 1.59 23.77
C ILE A 170 -1.62 1.11 25.09
N ASP A 171 -2.30 0.20 25.77
CA ASP A 171 -1.77 -0.45 26.97
C ASP A 171 -0.70 -1.47 26.56
N ALA A 172 0.54 -1.19 26.94
CA ALA A 172 1.70 -2.01 26.59
C ALA A 172 1.59 -3.44 27.16
N SER A 173 0.89 -3.60 28.29
CA SER A 173 0.69 -4.90 28.94
C SER A 173 -0.26 -5.82 28.17
N SER A 174 -1.06 -5.26 27.26
CA SER A 174 -2.04 -5.99 26.44
C SER A 174 -1.43 -6.72 25.24
N ILE A 175 -0.10 -6.69 25.09
CA ILE A 175 0.64 -7.40 24.05
C ILE A 175 0.34 -8.91 24.08
N ASP A 176 0.00 -9.45 22.93
CA ASP A 176 -0.36 -10.85 22.76
C ASP A 176 0.19 -11.39 21.44
N THR A 177 1.10 -12.35 21.56
CA THR A 177 1.67 -13.12 20.45
C THR A 177 1.19 -14.57 20.44
N ASN A 178 0.15 -14.87 21.22
CA ASN A 178 -0.43 -16.19 21.47
C ASN A 178 0.55 -17.17 22.16
N VAL A 179 1.59 -16.66 22.83
CA VAL A 179 2.59 -17.47 23.54
C VAL A 179 2.92 -16.78 24.85
N ARG A 180 2.24 -17.20 25.92
CA ARG A 180 2.32 -16.59 27.26
C ARG A 180 3.75 -16.29 27.73
N MET A 181 4.68 -17.25 27.60
CA MET A 181 6.07 -17.06 28.00
C MET A 181 6.76 -15.93 27.23
N ARG A 182 6.49 -15.81 25.93
CA ARG A 182 7.02 -14.72 25.11
C ARG A 182 6.36 -13.40 25.49
N ASP A 183 5.05 -13.40 25.71
CA ASP A 183 4.33 -12.19 26.12
C ASP A 183 4.81 -11.68 27.49
N ASP A 184 5.08 -12.58 28.43
CA ASP A 184 5.66 -12.26 29.74
C ASP A 184 7.07 -11.65 29.59
N HIS A 185 7.90 -12.16 28.68
CA HIS A 185 9.21 -11.58 28.37
C HIS A 185 9.10 -10.23 27.64
N LEU A 186 8.19 -10.09 26.69
CA LEU A 186 7.96 -8.81 25.99
C LEU A 186 7.48 -7.71 26.94
N ARG A 187 6.79 -8.06 28.03
CA ARG A 187 6.37 -7.13 29.08
C ARG A 187 7.50 -6.75 30.06
N SER A 188 8.59 -7.50 30.13
CA SER A 188 9.65 -7.27 31.13
C SER A 188 10.50 -6.04 30.81
N ALA A 189 11.36 -5.64 31.76
CA ALA A 189 12.34 -4.58 31.61
C ALA A 189 13.39 -4.83 30.51
N ASP A 190 13.49 -6.07 30.00
CA ASP A 190 14.36 -6.38 28.87
C ASP A 190 13.76 -5.94 27.53
N PHE A 191 12.46 -5.63 27.49
CA PHE A 191 11.74 -5.24 26.27
C PHE A 191 10.83 -4.03 26.51
N LEU A 192 9.49 -4.17 26.60
CA LEU A 192 8.60 -3.01 26.72
C LEU A 192 8.65 -2.30 28.07
N ASP A 193 9.20 -2.94 29.10
CA ASP A 193 9.26 -2.43 30.48
C ASP A 193 7.93 -1.83 30.95
N VAL A 194 6.86 -2.62 30.89
CA VAL A 194 5.49 -2.10 31.10
C VAL A 194 5.27 -1.56 32.51
N ALA A 195 6.17 -1.86 33.45
CA ALA A 195 6.16 -1.30 34.79
C ALA A 195 6.54 0.20 34.80
N ASN A 196 7.49 0.61 33.96
CA ASN A 196 7.94 2.00 33.84
C ASN A 196 7.34 2.72 32.63
N HIS A 197 6.93 1.98 31.60
CA HIS A 197 6.37 2.45 30.35
C HIS A 197 5.04 1.74 30.04
N PRO A 198 3.96 2.02 30.81
CA PRO A 198 2.71 1.27 30.71
C PRO A 198 1.94 1.53 29.40
N THR A 199 2.25 2.61 28.69
CA THR A 199 1.53 3.03 27.48
C THR A 199 2.47 3.23 26.29
N LEU A 200 1.95 2.96 25.10
CA LEU A 200 2.44 3.53 23.84
C LEU A 200 1.45 4.62 23.44
N GLU A 201 1.96 5.78 23.01
CA GLU A 201 1.11 6.92 22.67
C GLU A 201 1.44 7.47 21.29
N PHE A 202 0.42 7.73 20.47
CA PHE A 202 0.57 8.37 19.17
C PHE A 202 -0.24 9.66 19.11
N TYR A 203 0.43 10.77 18.81
CA TYR A 203 -0.20 12.07 18.58
C TYR A 203 0.01 12.49 17.13
N SER A 204 -1.07 12.72 16.39
CA SER A 204 -0.98 13.17 15.00
C SER A 204 -0.52 14.62 14.90
N GLU A 205 0.35 14.90 13.93
CA GLU A 205 0.84 16.25 13.63
C GLU A 205 0.36 16.74 12.25
N ARG A 206 0.15 15.82 11.31
CA ARG A 206 -0.16 16.19 9.92
C ARG A 206 -0.95 15.11 9.18
N PHE A 207 -2.01 15.51 8.50
CA PHE A 207 -2.79 14.70 7.57
C PHE A 207 -2.55 15.20 6.14
N VAL A 208 -2.13 14.31 5.24
CA VAL A 208 -1.86 14.63 3.83
C VAL A 208 -2.72 13.76 2.95
N HIS A 209 -3.61 14.36 2.16
CA HIS A 209 -4.32 13.62 1.11
C HIS A 209 -3.34 13.23 0.01
N ARG A 210 -3.28 11.94 -0.32
CA ARG A 210 -2.44 11.37 -1.39
C ARG A 210 -3.26 10.99 -2.63
N GLY A 211 -4.55 11.35 -2.66
CA GLY A 211 -5.48 11.07 -3.75
C GLY A 211 -6.35 9.83 -3.48
N GLY A 212 -7.55 9.80 -4.08
CA GLY A 212 -8.54 8.77 -3.79
C GLY A 212 -8.79 8.63 -2.29
N GLY A 213 -8.85 7.41 -1.78
CA GLY A 213 -8.93 7.13 -0.35
C GLY A 213 -7.60 7.14 0.41
N HIS A 214 -6.48 7.53 -0.21
CA HIS A 214 -5.15 7.42 0.40
C HIS A 214 -4.73 8.69 1.16
N TRP A 215 -4.13 8.50 2.32
CA TRP A 215 -3.69 9.55 3.23
C TRP A 215 -2.36 9.17 3.87
N GLY A 216 -1.47 10.16 4.04
CA GLY A 216 -0.35 10.06 4.96
C GLY A 216 -0.72 10.71 6.29
N VAL A 217 -0.64 9.96 7.39
CA VAL A 217 -0.85 10.49 8.74
C VAL A 217 0.47 10.45 9.48
N THR A 218 1.09 11.61 9.65
CA THR A 218 2.37 11.76 10.36
C THR A 218 2.11 12.21 11.80
N GLY A 219 2.82 11.63 12.76
CA GLY A 219 2.71 12.00 14.16
C GLY A 219 3.88 11.49 15.01
N ALA A 220 3.88 11.91 16.28
CA ALA A 220 4.86 11.45 17.27
C ALA A 220 4.36 10.17 17.94
N LEU A 221 5.08 9.07 17.75
CA LEU A 221 4.91 7.82 18.50
C LEU A 221 5.89 7.82 19.67
N THR A 222 5.37 7.70 20.89
CA THR A 222 6.16 7.45 22.09
C THR A 222 6.04 5.97 22.47
N LEU A 223 7.18 5.30 22.53
CA LEU A 223 7.30 3.88 22.88
C LEU A 223 8.55 3.70 23.73
N HIS A 224 8.43 3.00 24.86
CA HIS A 224 9.55 2.75 25.78
C HIS A 224 10.29 4.04 26.18
N GLY A 225 9.52 5.09 26.51
CA GLY A 225 10.07 6.40 26.92
C GLY A 225 10.70 7.24 25.80
N VAL A 226 10.69 6.78 24.55
CA VAL A 226 11.31 7.47 23.42
C VAL A 226 10.27 7.89 22.39
N SER A 227 10.28 9.16 21.99
CA SER A 227 9.41 9.68 20.94
C SER A 227 10.11 9.75 19.58
N ARG A 228 9.41 9.29 18.53
CA ARG A 228 9.86 9.35 17.13
C ARG A 228 8.72 9.77 16.22
N THR A 229 9.05 10.50 15.16
CA THR A 229 8.11 10.81 14.08
C THR A 229 7.86 9.56 13.23
N VAL A 230 6.61 9.14 13.13
CA VAL A 230 6.15 7.99 12.34
C VAL A 230 5.10 8.47 11.34
N THR A 231 5.12 7.92 10.13
CA THR A 231 4.08 8.18 9.13
C THR A 231 3.32 6.89 8.83
N LEU A 232 2.02 6.92 9.09
CA LEU A 232 1.10 5.87 8.73
C LEU A 232 0.65 6.06 7.28
N ASP A 233 0.84 5.05 6.45
CA ASP A 233 0.21 4.97 5.13
C ASP A 233 -1.22 4.46 5.29
N THR A 234 -2.19 5.35 5.09
CA THR A 234 -3.57 5.15 5.50
C THR A 234 -4.49 5.10 4.30
N ARG A 235 -5.27 4.03 4.17
CA ARG A 235 -6.40 3.92 3.25
C ARG A 235 -7.69 4.15 4.00
N TYR A 236 -8.34 5.27 3.74
CA TYR A 236 -9.68 5.57 4.17
C TYR A 236 -10.70 4.73 3.38
N LEU A 237 -11.56 4.01 4.11
CA LEU A 237 -12.52 3.05 3.55
C LEU A 237 -13.93 3.64 3.39
N GLY A 238 -14.18 4.82 3.97
CA GLY A 238 -15.46 5.53 3.85
C GLY A 238 -16.26 5.57 5.15
N ILE A 239 -17.51 6.00 5.03
CA ILE A 239 -18.50 6.14 6.10
C ILE A 239 -19.53 5.02 5.96
N GLY A 240 -19.98 4.50 7.09
CA GLY A 240 -21.11 3.59 7.18
C GLY A 240 -22.00 3.92 8.38
N SER A 241 -23.12 3.23 8.46
CA SER A 241 -23.99 3.23 9.64
C SER A 241 -23.78 1.93 10.41
N GLY A 242 -23.64 2.02 11.73
CA GLY A 242 -23.65 0.87 12.60
C GLY A 242 -25.05 0.29 12.77
N MET A 243 -25.13 -0.83 13.50
CA MET A 243 -26.40 -1.55 13.72
C MET A 243 -27.41 -0.73 14.53
N GLU A 244 -26.95 0.24 15.33
CA GLU A 244 -27.78 1.10 16.18
C GLU A 244 -28.04 2.48 15.50
N GLY A 245 -27.64 2.64 14.24
CA GLY A 245 -27.81 3.86 13.44
C GLY A 245 -26.74 4.92 13.65
N GLU A 246 -25.77 4.67 14.53
CA GLU A 246 -24.62 5.52 14.78
C GLU A 246 -23.70 5.62 13.54
N THR A 247 -23.15 6.80 13.30
CA THR A 247 -22.23 7.01 12.17
C THR A 247 -20.86 6.46 12.50
N ARG A 248 -20.32 5.65 11.58
CA ARG A 248 -19.01 5.01 11.68
C ARG A 248 -18.15 5.39 10.49
N ALA A 249 -16.84 5.43 10.68
CA ALA A 249 -15.87 5.58 9.62
C ALA A 249 -14.73 4.58 9.83
N ALA A 250 -14.12 4.10 8.74
CA ALA A 250 -13.08 3.08 8.82
C ALA A 250 -11.84 3.44 8.01
N CYS A 251 -10.68 3.02 8.50
CA CYS A 251 -9.43 3.09 7.78
C CYS A 251 -8.58 1.84 8.01
N ARG A 252 -7.78 1.49 7.01
CA ARG A 252 -6.62 0.61 7.19
C ARG A 252 -5.37 1.45 7.17
N ALA A 253 -4.39 1.15 8.01
CA ALA A 253 -3.12 1.84 7.97
C ALA A 253 -1.94 0.90 8.22
N THR A 254 -0.80 1.20 7.60
CA THR A 254 0.43 0.44 7.76
C THR A 254 1.62 1.36 8.01
N THR A 255 2.65 0.82 8.67
CA THR A 255 3.98 1.43 8.76
C THR A 255 5.01 0.36 9.06
N GLU A 256 6.29 0.67 8.89
CA GLU A 256 7.39 -0.12 9.45
C GLU A 256 8.07 0.70 10.56
N LEU A 257 8.39 0.03 11.67
CA LEU A 257 9.16 0.59 12.78
C LEU A 257 10.46 -0.18 12.94
N HIS A 258 11.53 0.47 13.40
CA HIS A 258 12.74 -0.21 13.84
C HIS A 258 12.82 -0.18 15.36
N ARG A 259 12.92 -1.33 16.01
CA ARG A 259 12.88 -1.44 17.48
C ARG A 259 14.03 -0.66 18.14
N GLU A 260 15.18 -0.56 17.48
CA GLU A 260 16.35 0.15 17.97
C GLU A 260 16.12 1.67 18.07
N ASP A 261 15.24 2.24 17.24
CA ASP A 261 14.90 3.68 17.30
C ASP A 261 14.24 4.07 18.63
N PHE A 262 13.63 3.08 19.30
CA PHE A 262 12.93 3.20 20.57
C PHE A 262 13.69 2.55 21.73
N THR A 263 15.01 2.33 21.58
CA THR A 263 15.88 1.72 22.60
C THR A 263 15.51 0.29 23.00
N LEU A 264 14.65 -0.39 22.24
CA LEU A 264 14.34 -1.81 22.41
C LEU A 264 15.45 -2.65 21.80
N THR A 265 16.62 -2.70 22.44
CA THR A 265 17.85 -3.28 21.88
C THR A 265 18.08 -4.75 22.21
N TRP A 266 17.15 -5.43 22.88
CA TRP A 266 17.32 -6.85 23.23
C TRP A 266 17.74 -7.68 22.02
N GLN A 267 18.85 -8.40 22.17
CA GLN A 267 19.44 -9.16 21.09
C GLN A 267 20.04 -10.45 21.66
N THR A 268 19.46 -11.59 21.31
CA THR A 268 20.20 -12.85 21.32
C THR A 268 20.72 -13.10 19.92
N MET A 269 22.03 -13.32 19.79
CA MET A 269 22.68 -13.63 18.52
C MET A 269 22.88 -15.14 18.41
N LEU A 270 22.53 -15.72 17.26
CA LEU A 270 22.96 -17.09 16.93
C LEU A 270 24.41 -17.10 16.45
N ALA A 271 25.02 -18.28 16.45
CA ALA A 271 26.29 -18.49 15.75
C ALA A 271 26.15 -17.98 14.30
N ARG A 272 27.15 -17.22 13.83
CA ARG A 272 27.19 -16.49 12.53
C ARG A 272 26.51 -15.12 12.48
N GLY A 273 26.16 -14.52 13.63
CA GLY A 273 25.76 -13.11 13.68
C GLY A 273 24.32 -12.83 13.24
N ILE A 274 23.47 -13.86 13.23
CA ILE A 274 22.03 -13.72 12.91
C ILE A 274 21.28 -13.35 14.18
N ALA A 275 20.57 -12.22 14.14
CA ALA A 275 19.66 -11.81 15.20
C ALA A 275 18.48 -12.79 15.30
N VAL A 276 18.14 -13.21 16.53
CA VAL A 276 16.97 -14.07 16.77
C VAL A 276 15.66 -13.36 16.39
N VAL A 277 15.60 -12.04 16.57
CA VAL A 277 14.46 -11.20 16.20
C VAL A 277 14.93 -10.07 15.29
N GLY A 278 14.24 -9.88 14.16
CA GLY A 278 14.54 -8.80 13.21
C GLY A 278 14.35 -7.42 13.83
N SER A 279 15.10 -6.43 13.33
CA SER A 279 15.00 -5.02 13.75
C SER A 279 13.71 -4.36 13.27
N SER A 280 13.30 -4.62 12.02
CA SER A 280 12.06 -4.12 11.43
C SER A 280 10.83 -4.85 11.95
N ILE A 281 9.84 -4.06 12.36
CA ILE A 281 8.53 -4.50 12.81
C ILE A 281 7.50 -3.88 11.88
N SER A 282 6.80 -4.72 11.11
CA SER A 282 5.69 -4.25 10.27
C SER A 282 4.45 -4.07 11.14
N ILE A 283 3.76 -2.94 10.98
CA ILE A 283 2.53 -2.60 11.69
C ILE A 283 1.37 -2.60 10.70
N ASP A 284 0.26 -3.21 11.10
CA ASP A 284 -0.98 -3.25 10.34
C ASP A 284 -2.15 -2.89 11.28
N LEU A 285 -2.91 -1.88 10.86
CA LEU A 285 -4.00 -1.30 11.62
C LEU A 285 -5.29 -1.45 10.81
N ASP A 286 -6.34 -1.96 11.42
CA ASP A 286 -7.70 -1.93 10.88
C ASP A 286 -8.55 -1.23 11.93
N ILE A 287 -8.98 0.01 11.66
CA ILE A 287 -9.52 0.91 12.68
C ILE A 287 -10.91 1.37 12.26
N GLN A 288 -11.85 1.22 13.18
CA GLN A 288 -13.16 1.84 13.09
C GLN A 288 -13.29 2.93 14.15
N ILE A 289 -13.80 4.09 13.73
CA ILE A 289 -14.18 5.18 14.63
C ILE A 289 -15.69 5.36 14.61
N VAL A 290 -16.25 5.74 15.75
CA VAL A 290 -17.65 6.10 15.93
C VAL A 290 -17.75 7.56 16.33
N ARG A 291 -18.77 8.25 15.82
CA ARG A 291 -19.00 9.66 16.19
C ARG A 291 -19.41 9.74 17.65
N LYS A 292 -18.75 10.62 18.41
CA LYS A 292 -19.14 10.88 19.80
C LYS A 292 -20.44 11.69 19.80
N THR A 293 -21.43 11.20 20.54
CA THR A 293 -22.74 11.83 20.71
C THR A 293 -22.68 13.03 21.65
#